data_AF-A0A8X6PSK5-F1
#
_entry.id   AF-A0A8X6PSK5-F1
#
_cell.length_a   1.000
_cell.length_b   1.000
_cell.length_c   1.000
_cell.angle_alpha   90.00
_cell.angle_beta   90.00
_cell.angle_gamma   90.00
#
_symmetry.space_group_name_H-M   'P 1'
#
loop_
_entity.id
_entity.type
_entity.pdbx_description
1 polymer ?
#
loop_
_entity_poly.entity_id
_entity_poly.type
_entity_poly.pdbx_seq_one_letter_code
_entity_poly.pdbx_strand_id
1 'polypeptide(L)'
;MIFRDFKVELNQKEYLKRPQLAYGIKTPSEESAFRWLTKFSRDKSFLPDEEHTLRQLSAISAENVSIIRKMLITDNLCIYQMVQKEHYIYSY
;
A
#
# COMPACT_ATOMS: atom_id res chain seq x y z
N MET A 1 18.85 6.53 -4.13
CA MET A 1 20.30 6.70 -4.42
C MET A 1 20.90 5.58 -5.29
N ILE A 2 20.15 4.51 -5.60
CA ILE A 2 20.66 3.33 -6.33
C ILE A 2 20.85 3.57 -7.83
N PHE A 3 20.03 4.44 -8.44
CA PHE A 3 20.22 4.84 -9.84
C PHE A 3 21.56 5.56 -10.10
N ARG A 4 22.09 6.29 -9.10
CA ARG A 4 23.41 6.93 -9.25
C ARG A 4 24.53 5.91 -9.25
N ASP A 5 24.45 4.90 -8.38
CA ASP A 5 25.41 3.80 -8.36
C ASP A 5 25.36 2.96 -9.64
N PHE A 6 24.17 2.80 -10.24
CA PHE A 6 24.01 2.21 -11.58
C PHE A 6 24.72 3.05 -12.66
N LYS A 7 24.53 4.38 -12.66
CA LYS A 7 25.10 5.29 -13.66
C LYS A 7 26.63 5.36 -13.62
N VAL A 8 27.23 5.00 -12.48
CA VAL A 8 28.69 4.98 -12.29
C VAL A 8 29.31 3.65 -12.76
N GLU A 9 28.52 2.74 -13.36
CA GLU A 9 28.96 1.45 -13.88
C GLU A 9 29.75 0.61 -12.86
N LEU A 10 29.36 0.70 -11.59
CA LEU A 10 29.98 -0.08 -10.53
C LEU A 10 29.82 -1.58 -10.81
N ASN A 11 30.85 -2.35 -10.46
CA ASN A 11 30.76 -3.81 -10.50
C ASN A 11 29.58 -4.28 -9.62
N GLN A 12 28.90 -5.34 -10.03
CA GLN A 12 27.82 -6.01 -9.31
C GLN A 12 28.08 -6.18 -7.80
N LYS A 13 29.32 -6.50 -7.40
CA LYS A 13 29.71 -6.61 -5.98
C LYS A 13 29.70 -5.27 -5.24
N GLU A 14 30.11 -4.19 -5.90
CA GLU A 14 30.15 -2.85 -5.33
C GLU A 14 28.76 -2.23 -5.26
N TYR A 15 27.93 -2.51 -6.27
CA TYR A 15 26.52 -2.11 -6.33
C TYR A 15 25.69 -2.64 -5.15
N LEU A 16 26.04 -3.81 -4.60
CA LEU A 16 25.39 -4.37 -3.41
C LEU A 16 26.01 -3.88 -2.09
N LYS A 17 27.34 -3.71 -2.05
CA LYS A 17 28.06 -3.31 -0.84
C LYS A 17 27.85 -1.84 -0.46
N ARG A 18 27.81 -0.93 -1.44
CA ARG A 18 27.65 0.51 -1.16
C ARG A 18 26.34 0.84 -0.46
N PRO A 19 25.18 0.34 -0.92
CA PRO A 19 23.91 0.54 -0.23
C PRO A 19 23.92 -0.08 1.17
N GLN A 20 24.52 -1.26 1.36
CA GLN A 20 24.67 -1.88 2.68
C GLN A 20 25.49 -1.01 3.64
N LEU A 21 26.60 -0.42 3.18
CA LEU A 21 27.40 0.50 4.00
C LEU A 21 26.64 1.79 4.33
N ALA A 22 25.85 2.32 3.40
CA ALA A 22 25.13 3.58 3.57
C ALA A 22 23.82 3.45 4.38
N TYR A 23 23.11 2.33 4.25
CA TYR A 23 21.76 2.14 4.79
C TYR A 23 21.64 0.96 5.77
N GLY A 24 22.67 0.13 5.90
CA GLY A 24 22.70 -0.99 6.85
C GLY A 24 21.50 -1.92 6.67
N ILE A 25 20.70 -2.06 7.73
CA ILE A 25 19.49 -2.91 7.75
C ILE A 25 18.38 -2.35 6.86
N LYS A 26 18.37 -1.05 6.57
CA LYS A 26 17.38 -0.41 5.67
C LYS A 26 17.71 -0.60 4.19
N THR A 27 18.71 -1.41 3.88
CA THR A 27 19.11 -1.71 2.51
C THR A 27 18.11 -2.66 1.87
N PRO A 28 17.75 -2.45 0.59
CA PRO A 28 16.98 -3.42 -0.17
C PRO A 28 17.64 -4.80 -0.19
N SER A 29 16.85 -5.86 -0.33
CA SER A 29 17.39 -7.20 -0.54
C SER A 29 18.22 -7.26 -1.82
N GLU A 30 19.17 -8.20 -1.86
CA GLU A 30 19.99 -8.47 -3.05
C GLU A 30 19.12 -8.73 -4.29
N GLU A 31 18.03 -9.48 -4.13
CA GLU A 31 17.05 -9.75 -5.17
C GLU A 31 16.37 -8.47 -5.69
N SER A 32 16.00 -7.54 -4.78
CA SER A 32 15.41 -6.25 -5.16
C SER A 32 16.41 -5.38 -5.93
N ALA A 33 17.67 -5.38 -5.49
CA ALA A 33 18.75 -4.66 -6.17
C ALA A 33 19.00 -5.19 -7.59
N PHE A 34 18.97 -6.51 -7.78
CA PHE A 34 19.11 -7.15 -9.10
C PHE A 34 17.94 -6.87 -10.04
N ARG A 35 16.71 -6.91 -9.53
CA ARG A 35 15.52 -6.53 -10.30
C ARG A 35 15.64 -5.10 -10.81
N TRP A 36 16.10 -4.18 -9.97
CA TRP A 36 16.33 -2.79 -10.39
C TRP A 36 17.46 -2.65 -11.40
N LEU A 37 18.59 -3.34 -11.21
CA LEU A 37 19.71 -3.36 -12.15
C LEU A 37 19.26 -3.78 -13.57
N THR A 38 18.46 -4.85 -13.65
CA THR A 38 17.88 -5.36 -14.90
C THR A 38 16.90 -4.38 -15.54
N LYS A 39 16.15 -3.63 -14.72
CA LYS A 39 15.22 -2.62 -15.24
C LYS A 39 15.96 -1.35 -15.71
N PHE A 40 17.03 -0.94 -15.01
CA PHE A 40 17.85 0.22 -15.38
C PHE A 40 18.66 -0.01 -16.66
N SER A 41 19.17 -1.24 -16.89
CA SER A 41 19.89 -1.59 -18.13
C SER A 41 19.01 -1.60 -19.38
N ARG A 42 17.69 -1.54 -19.23
CA ARG A 42 16.71 -1.43 -20.32
C ARG A 42 16.31 0.04 -20.60
N ASP A 43 17.22 0.99 -20.37
CA ASP A 43 17.06 2.44 -20.58
C ASP A 43 15.94 3.14 -19.78
N LYS A 44 15.47 2.52 -18.70
CA LYS A 44 14.53 3.17 -17.80
C LYS A 44 15.29 4.00 -16.77
N SER A 45 15.65 5.23 -17.12
CA SER A 45 16.21 6.22 -16.18
C SER A 45 15.24 6.59 -15.05
N PHE A 46 13.97 6.26 -15.23
CA PHE A 46 12.89 6.42 -14.27
C PHE A 46 12.17 5.09 -14.10
N LEU A 47 12.20 4.55 -12.88
CA LEU A 47 11.40 3.40 -12.48
C LEU A 47 10.18 3.92 -11.71
N PRO A 48 9.04 4.18 -12.37
CA PRO A 48 7.80 4.28 -11.63
C PRO A 48 7.56 2.92 -10.96
N ASP A 49 7.06 2.96 -9.73
CA ASP A 49 6.47 1.76 -9.16
C ASP A 49 5.40 1.25 -10.12
N GLU A 50 5.33 -0.08 -10.26
CA GLU A 50 4.25 -0.68 -11.05
C GLU A 50 2.93 -0.19 -10.46
N GLU A 51 2.06 0.34 -11.32
CA GLU A 51 0.76 0.78 -10.89
C GLU A 51 0.08 -0.43 -10.24
N HIS A 52 -0.01 -0.39 -8.92
CA HIS A 52 -0.85 -1.32 -8.19
C HIS A 52 -2.27 -0.92 -8.57
N THR A 53 -2.78 -1.50 -9.66
CA THR A 53 -4.21 -1.47 -9.96
C THR A 53 -4.90 -1.99 -8.71
N LEU A 54 -5.43 -1.06 -7.93
CA LEU A 54 -6.34 -1.37 -6.84
C LEU A 54 -7.38 -2.30 -7.46
N ARG A 55 -7.51 -3.47 -6.83
CA ARG A 55 -8.43 -4.53 -7.23
C ARG A 55 -9.70 -3.94 -7.83
N GLN A 56 -10.01 -4.35 -9.07
CA GLN A 56 -11.00 -3.76 -9.96
C GLN A 56 -12.13 -3.00 -9.24
N LEU A 57 -12.30 -1.73 -9.61
CA LEU A 57 -13.46 -0.90 -9.27
C LEU A 57 -14.81 -1.54 -9.65
N SER A 58 -14.82 -2.68 -10.35
CA SER A 58 -15.99 -3.53 -10.60
C SER A 58 -16.67 -4.04 -9.32
N ALA A 59 -15.98 -4.03 -8.17
CA ALA A 59 -16.61 -4.33 -6.89
C ALA A 59 -17.54 -3.21 -6.39
N ILE A 60 -17.48 -2.01 -6.96
CA ILE A 60 -18.41 -0.91 -6.66
C ILE A 60 -19.62 -1.03 -7.60
N SER A 61 -20.48 -2.02 -7.35
CA SER A 61 -21.80 -2.08 -7.99
C SER A 61 -22.80 -1.22 -7.24
N ALA A 62 -23.82 -0.70 -7.94
CA ALA A 62 -24.93 0.02 -7.30
C ALA A 62 -25.63 -0.83 -6.22
N GLU A 63 -25.62 -2.15 -6.40
CA GLU A 63 -26.09 -3.13 -5.42
C GLU A 63 -25.25 -3.13 -4.14
N ASN A 64 -23.92 -3.22 -4.25
CA ASN A 64 -23.03 -3.20 -3.09
C ASN A 64 -23.14 -1.88 -2.32
N VAL A 65 -23.27 -0.75 -3.04
CA VAL A 65 -23.51 0.57 -2.43
C VAL A 65 -24.87 0.61 -1.70
N SER A 66 -25.92 0.03 -2.29
CA SER A 66 -27.25 -0.06 -1.68
C SER A 66 -27.25 -0.92 -0.41
N ILE A 67 -26.57 -2.07 -0.43
CA ILE A 67 -26.42 -2.96 0.72
C ILE A 67 -25.70 -2.23 1.85
N ILE A 68 -24.57 -1.58 1.58
CA ILE A 68 -23.81 -0.84 2.60
C ILE A 68 -24.66 0.31 3.18
N ARG A 69 -25.41 1.04 2.37
CA ARG A 69 -26.34 2.09 2.86
C ARG A 69 -27.42 1.53 3.78
N LYS A 70 -28.00 0.37 3.43
CA LYS A 70 -29.00 -0.30 4.28
C LYS A 70 -28.41 -0.75 5.61
N MET A 71 -27.18 -1.29 5.61
CA MET A 71 -26.47 -1.69 6.82
C MET A 71 -26.25 -0.47 7.74
N LEU A 72 -25.73 0.63 7.20
CA LEU A 72 -25.51 1.87 7.97
C LEU A 72 -26.81 2.43 8.59
N ILE A 73 -27.92 2.41 7.84
CA ILE A 73 -29.22 2.87 8.36
C ILE A 73 -29.71 1.95 9.48
N THR A 74 -29.62 0.63 9.27
CA THR A 74 -30.06 -0.37 10.26
C THR A 74 -29.25 -0.29 11.53
N ASP A 75 -27.92 -0.19 11.42
CA ASP A 75 -27.03 -0.12 12.56
C ASP A 75 -27.24 1.18 13.35
N ASN A 76 -27.38 2.32 12.67
CA ASN A 76 -27.69 3.58 13.33
C ASN A 76 -29.05 3.51 14.05
N LEU A 77 -30.07 2.95 13.42
CA LEU A 77 -31.39 2.80 14.04
C LEU A 77 -31.31 1.89 15.27
N CYS A 78 -30.54 0.80 15.20
CA CYS A 78 -30.30 -0.11 16.31
C CYS A 78 -29.60 0.61 17.47
N ILE A 79 -28.55 1.40 17.19
CA ILE A 79 -27.83 2.20 18.18
C ILE A 79 -28.78 3.21 18.85
N TYR A 80 -29.59 3.95 18.08
CA TYR A 80 -30.55 4.89 18.64
C TYR A 80 -31.58 4.21 19.54
N GLN A 81 -32.09 3.03 19.16
CA GLN A 81 -33.02 2.26 19.98
C GLN A 81 -32.37 1.74 21.27
N MET A 82 -31.11 1.29 21.21
CA MET A 82 -30.36 0.86 22.39
C MET A 82 -30.15 2.01 23.37
N VAL A 83 -29.71 3.17 22.87
CA VAL A 83 -29.51 4.39 23.67
C VAL A 83 -30.82 4.86 24.31
N GLN A 84 -31.93 4.89 23.56
CA GLN A 84 -33.24 5.25 24.12
C GLN A 84 -33.70 4.27 25.21
N LYS A 85 -33.47 2.97 25.00
CA LYS A 85 -33.82 1.93 25.98
C LYS A 85 -33.00 2.06 27.26
N GLU A 86 -31.70 2.33 27.16
CA GLU A 86 -30.86 2.60 28.33
C GLU A 86 -31.28 3.88 29.06
N HIS A 87 -31.55 4.97 28.34
CA HIS A 87 -32.07 6.20 28.95
C HIS A 87 -33.40 5.99 29.71
N TYR A 88 -34.29 5.13 29.21
CA TYR A 88 -35.54 4.76 29.90
C TYR A 88 -35.33 3.88 31.15
N ILE A 89 -34.24 3.10 31.21
CA ILE A 89 -33.92 2.25 32.36
C ILE A 89 -33.32 3.07 33.52
N TYR A 90 -32.61 4.16 33.22
CA TYR A 90 -31.95 5.01 34.23
C TYR A 90 -32.78 6.24 34.66
N SER A 91 -34.06 6.32 34.31
CA SER A 91 -34.95 7.46 34.62
C SER A 91 -36.10 7.16 35.60
N TYR A 92 -35.91 6.16 36.47
CA TYR A 92 -36.75 5.92 37.66
C TYR A 92 -35.98 6.19 38.95
#